data_AF-A0AAP3M2K0-F1
#
_entry.id   AF-A0AAP3M2K0-F1
#
_cell.length_a   1.000
_cell.length_b   1.000
_cell.length_c   1.000
_cell.angle_alpha   90.00
_cell.angle_beta   90.00
_cell.angle_gamma   90.00
#
_symmetry.space_group_name_H-M   'P 1'
#
loop_
_entity.id
_entity.type
_entity.pdbx_description
1 polymer ?
#
loop_
_entity_poly.entity_id
_entity_poly.type
_entity_poly.pdbx_seq_one_letter_code
_entity_poly.pdbx_strand_id
1 'polypeptide(L)'
;MSENQPRNAQAGQRQKEHLKEDRREAGNAISKHNLTKKNEEFVFQLNKQLERQGVAKEKRPEIIQDTITQLKEGQKTGKTAKALFGTPTEYVKNLKDPKKNNQPNHMSKQSIKLLALDNMLIFFSIFTFMFGLMFWISPAAMKMTHYGSSGLLAIVLVSVSGGLLYGYVASQLQPVKKNGKWVQAKPVWFRILTVAFGLVVWLAVYMASSLLPNVINPRLNAWAYIILGVIAFAGDIIFRRKYHITGAFYGNRNNRRK
;
A
#
# COMPACT_ATOMS: atom_id res chain seq x y z
N MET A 1 -62.64 26.10 -3.53
CA MET A 1 -61.46 25.30 -3.93
C MET A 1 -60.30 26.25 -4.22
N SER A 2 -59.34 26.49 -3.30
CA SER A 2 -58.04 27.15 -3.60
C SER A 2 -57.13 27.30 -2.35
N GLU A 3 -56.74 26.21 -1.68
CA GLU A 3 -55.82 26.37 -0.52
C GLU A 3 -54.69 25.32 -0.41
N ASN A 4 -54.65 24.33 -1.31
CA ASN A 4 -53.62 23.28 -1.29
C ASN A 4 -52.48 23.47 -2.32
N GLN A 5 -52.53 24.51 -3.14
CA GLN A 5 -51.52 24.77 -4.17
C GLN A 5 -50.23 25.47 -3.68
N PRO A 6 -50.24 26.39 -2.69
CA PRO A 6 -49.01 27.08 -2.26
C PRO A 6 -48.10 26.24 -1.33
N ARG A 7 -48.67 25.29 -0.56
CA ARG A 7 -47.93 24.43 0.36
C ARG A 7 -47.03 23.40 -0.35
N ASN A 8 -47.49 22.82 -1.46
CA ASN A 8 -46.68 21.90 -2.28
C ASN A 8 -45.58 22.63 -3.07
N ALA A 9 -45.81 23.88 -3.49
CA ALA A 9 -44.80 24.70 -4.15
C ALA A 9 -43.64 25.05 -3.21
N GLN A 10 -43.93 25.43 -1.95
CA GLN A 10 -42.90 25.72 -0.94
C GLN A 10 -42.11 24.47 -0.52
N ALA A 11 -42.77 23.31 -0.38
CA ALA A 11 -42.07 22.05 -0.07
C ALA A 11 -41.08 21.65 -1.19
N GLY A 12 -41.48 21.80 -2.45
CA GLY A 12 -40.61 21.56 -3.60
C GLY A 12 -39.46 22.56 -3.72
N GLN A 13 -39.66 23.81 -3.29
CA GLN A 13 -38.58 24.83 -3.24
C GLN A 13 -37.55 24.51 -2.15
N ARG A 14 -38.00 24.18 -0.93
CA ARG A 14 -37.10 23.78 0.17
C ARG A 14 -36.28 22.54 -0.19
N GLN A 15 -36.89 21.54 -0.82
CA GLN A 15 -36.18 20.34 -1.26
C GLN A 15 -35.13 20.66 -2.35
N LYS A 16 -35.44 21.58 -3.26
CA LYS A 16 -34.47 22.06 -4.27
C LYS A 16 -33.33 22.89 -3.65
N GLU A 17 -33.59 23.63 -2.57
CA GLU A 17 -32.57 24.39 -1.85
C GLU A 17 -31.61 23.46 -1.10
N HIS A 18 -32.12 22.50 -0.33
CA HIS A 18 -31.28 21.49 0.33
C HIS A 18 -30.40 20.72 -0.67
N LEU A 19 -30.96 20.29 -1.81
CA LEU A 19 -30.18 19.63 -2.87
C LEU A 19 -29.11 20.54 -3.51
N LYS A 20 -29.30 21.86 -3.49
CA LYS A 20 -28.31 22.83 -3.98
C LYS A 20 -27.21 23.07 -2.94
N GLU A 21 -27.56 23.13 -1.66
CA GLU A 21 -26.61 23.25 -0.55
C GLU A 21 -25.71 22.02 -0.47
N ASP A 22 -26.29 20.81 -0.48
CA ASP A 22 -25.55 19.54 -0.51
C ASP A 22 -24.56 19.47 -1.69
N ARG A 23 -24.98 19.95 -2.87
CA ARG A 23 -24.09 20.03 -4.05
C ARG A 23 -22.96 21.04 -3.86
N ARG A 24 -23.24 22.19 -3.24
CA ARG A 24 -22.22 23.22 -2.97
C ARG A 24 -21.23 22.73 -1.93
N GLU A 25 -21.69 22.07 -0.87
CA GLU A 25 -20.82 21.50 0.15
C GLU A 25 -19.94 20.38 -0.41
N ALA A 26 -20.52 19.46 -1.19
CA ALA A 26 -19.75 18.41 -1.87
C ALA A 26 -18.73 18.99 -2.85
N GLY A 27 -19.11 20.00 -3.64
CA GLY A 27 -18.20 20.72 -4.55
C GLY A 27 -17.06 21.42 -3.79
N ASN A 28 -17.39 22.14 -2.72
CA ASN A 28 -16.42 22.84 -1.89
C ASN A 28 -15.46 21.88 -1.16
N ALA A 29 -15.92 20.68 -0.78
CA ALA A 29 -15.07 19.64 -0.21
C ALA A 29 -14.07 19.13 -1.26
N ILE A 30 -14.50 18.91 -2.50
CA ILE A 30 -13.66 18.42 -3.60
C ILE A 30 -12.60 19.46 -4.01
N SER A 31 -12.97 20.75 -4.10
CA SER A 31 -12.07 21.85 -4.49
C SER A 31 -10.95 22.13 -3.48
N LYS A 32 -11.06 21.65 -2.23
CA LYS A 32 -9.98 21.77 -1.23
C LYS A 32 -8.77 20.89 -1.53
N HIS A 33 -8.86 20.00 -2.52
CA HIS A 33 -7.83 19.00 -2.77
C HIS A 33 -6.79 19.40 -3.82
N ASN A 34 -6.63 20.67 -4.20
CA ASN A 34 -5.58 21.13 -5.15
C ASN A 34 -5.52 20.28 -6.43
N LEU A 35 -6.67 19.91 -6.97
CA LEU A 35 -6.76 19.17 -8.22
C LEU A 35 -6.85 20.17 -9.39
N THR A 36 -6.36 19.78 -10.57
CA THR A 36 -6.69 20.47 -11.82
C THR A 36 -8.19 20.44 -12.06
N LYS A 37 -8.74 21.49 -12.68
CA LYS A 37 -10.18 21.63 -12.98
C LYS A 37 -10.79 20.38 -13.64
N LYS A 38 -10.05 19.74 -14.57
CA LYS A 38 -10.50 18.51 -15.25
C LYS A 38 -10.61 17.30 -14.31
N ASN A 39 -9.74 17.22 -13.30
CA ASN A 39 -9.76 16.14 -12.32
C ASN A 39 -10.80 16.40 -11.22
N GLU A 40 -11.03 17.67 -10.83
CA GLU A 40 -12.16 18.04 -9.96
C GLU A 40 -13.50 17.67 -10.59
N GLU A 41 -13.68 18.03 -11.87
CA GLU A 41 -14.87 17.68 -12.64
C GLU A 41 -15.09 16.17 -12.69
N PHE A 42 -14.01 15.39 -12.87
CA PHE A 42 -14.10 13.93 -12.84
C PHE A 42 -14.60 13.41 -11.49
N VAL A 43 -14.06 13.92 -10.37
CA VAL A 43 -14.47 13.51 -9.01
C VAL A 43 -15.92 13.89 -8.74
N PHE A 44 -16.36 15.07 -9.19
CA PHE A 44 -17.74 15.51 -9.07
C PHE A 44 -18.70 14.58 -9.83
N GLN A 45 -18.36 14.27 -11.09
CA GLN A 45 -19.14 13.33 -11.90
C GLN A 45 -19.12 11.91 -11.31
N LEU A 46 -18.00 11.48 -10.73
CA LEU A 46 -17.88 10.20 -10.05
C LEU A 46 -18.82 10.11 -8.85
N ASN A 47 -18.84 11.11 -7.97
CA ASN A 47 -19.72 11.12 -6.80
C ASN A 47 -21.20 10.96 -7.21
N LYS A 48 -21.61 11.68 -8.26
CA LYS A 48 -22.95 11.56 -8.85
C LYS A 48 -23.22 10.16 -9.42
N GLN A 49 -22.23 9.51 -10.02
CA GLN A 49 -22.38 8.14 -10.55
C GLN A 49 -22.46 7.09 -9.43
N LEU A 50 -21.72 7.26 -8.34
CA LEU A 50 -21.81 6.39 -7.16
C LEU A 50 -23.21 6.42 -6.54
N GLU A 51 -23.81 7.62 -6.47
CA GLU A 51 -25.21 7.81 -6.08
C GLU A 51 -26.19 7.14 -7.04
N ARG A 52 -26.12 7.48 -8.33
CA ARG A 52 -27.06 6.99 -9.34
C ARG A 52 -27.04 5.48 -9.50
N GLN A 53 -25.86 4.88 -9.35
CA GLN A 53 -25.71 3.43 -9.44
C GLN A 53 -25.97 2.75 -8.08
N GLY A 54 -26.31 3.45 -7.00
CA GLY A 54 -26.69 2.81 -5.75
C GLY A 54 -25.54 2.15 -4.99
N VAL A 55 -24.33 2.71 -5.07
CA VAL A 55 -23.22 2.31 -4.19
C VAL A 55 -23.58 2.70 -2.75
N ALA A 56 -23.35 1.81 -1.79
CA ALA A 56 -23.62 2.04 -0.36
C ALA A 56 -23.01 3.37 0.11
N LYS A 57 -23.77 4.20 0.84
CA LYS A 57 -23.37 5.57 1.22
C LYS A 57 -22.07 5.57 2.02
N GLU A 58 -21.84 4.53 2.80
CA GLU A 58 -20.69 4.31 3.68
C GLU A 58 -19.40 4.10 2.87
N LYS A 59 -19.49 3.55 1.66
CA LYS A 59 -18.34 3.25 0.78
C LYS A 59 -17.94 4.41 -0.13
N ARG A 60 -18.82 5.40 -0.33
CA ARG A 60 -18.57 6.49 -1.29
C ARG A 60 -17.42 7.41 -0.87
N PRO A 61 -17.32 7.86 0.39
CA PRO A 61 -16.21 8.71 0.82
C PRO A 61 -14.85 8.04 0.61
N GLU A 62 -14.76 6.73 0.87
CA GLU A 62 -13.54 5.95 0.65
C GLU A 62 -13.14 5.92 -0.84
N ILE A 63 -14.08 5.60 -1.74
CA ILE A 63 -13.84 5.57 -3.18
C ILE A 63 -13.41 6.95 -3.70
N ILE A 64 -14.08 8.01 -3.25
CA ILE A 64 -13.77 9.39 -3.66
C ILE A 64 -12.37 9.79 -3.18
N GLN A 65 -12.02 9.47 -1.93
CA GLN A 65 -10.72 9.81 -1.36
C GLN A 65 -9.56 9.06 -2.06
N ASP A 66 -9.75 7.78 -2.35
CA ASP A 66 -8.78 6.98 -3.12
C ASP A 66 -8.59 7.54 -4.52
N THR A 67 -9.70 7.88 -5.21
CA THR A 67 -9.67 8.50 -6.53
C THR A 67 -8.92 9.83 -6.51
N ILE A 68 -9.18 10.71 -5.53
CA ILE A 68 -8.48 12.00 -5.37
C ILE A 68 -6.97 11.78 -5.20
N THR A 69 -6.57 10.78 -4.41
CA THR A 69 -5.16 10.47 -4.15
C THR A 69 -4.44 10.07 -5.44
N GLN A 70 -5.02 9.14 -6.19
CA GLN A 70 -4.47 8.69 -7.46
C GLN A 70 -4.48 9.79 -8.53
N LEU A 71 -5.49 10.68 -8.55
CA LEU A 71 -5.52 11.84 -9.45
C LEU A 71 -4.40 12.84 -9.15
N LYS A 72 -4.06 13.06 -7.87
CA LYS A 72 -2.92 13.89 -7.48
C LYS A 72 -1.58 13.32 -7.95
N GLU A 73 -1.42 12.01 -7.85
CA GLU A 73 -0.21 11.33 -8.35
C GLU A 73 -0.13 11.38 -9.88
N GLY A 74 -1.26 11.15 -10.55
CA GLY A 74 -1.38 11.30 -11.99
C GLY A 74 -1.02 12.70 -12.48
N GLN A 75 -1.46 13.74 -11.77
CA GLN A 75 -1.16 15.14 -12.10
C GLN A 75 0.32 15.44 -12.11
N LYS A 76 1.09 14.91 -11.15
CA LYS A 76 2.56 15.09 -11.11
C LYS A 76 3.25 14.54 -12.37
N THR A 77 2.61 13.57 -13.04
CA THR A 77 3.14 12.90 -14.25
C THR A 77 2.37 13.25 -15.52
N GLY A 78 1.48 14.26 -15.48
CA GLY A 78 0.66 14.70 -16.62
C GLY A 78 -0.44 13.72 -17.05
N LYS A 79 -0.73 12.67 -16.28
CA LYS A 79 -1.81 11.72 -16.59
C LYS A 79 -3.18 12.33 -16.28
N THR A 80 -4.11 12.19 -17.22
CA THR A 80 -5.48 12.68 -17.06
C THR A 80 -6.36 11.66 -16.31
N ALA A 81 -7.43 12.12 -15.66
CA ALA A 81 -8.41 11.24 -15.02
C ALA A 81 -8.95 10.16 -15.98
N LYS A 82 -9.22 10.54 -17.23
CA LYS A 82 -9.69 9.62 -18.28
C LYS A 82 -8.67 8.52 -18.59
N ALA A 83 -7.37 8.83 -18.58
CA ALA A 83 -6.33 7.84 -18.81
C ALA A 83 -6.16 6.87 -17.62
N LEU A 84 -6.44 7.33 -16.39
CA LEU A 84 -6.34 6.52 -15.18
C LEU A 84 -7.57 5.63 -14.97
N PHE A 85 -8.77 6.19 -15.16
CA PHE A 85 -10.03 5.59 -14.73
C PHE A 85 -11.06 5.37 -15.83
N GLY A 86 -10.83 5.88 -17.05
CA GLY A 86 -11.85 5.93 -18.09
C GLY A 86 -12.91 7.00 -17.80
N THR A 87 -14.17 6.72 -18.13
CA THR A 87 -15.28 7.63 -17.76
C THR A 87 -15.76 7.36 -16.32
N PRO A 88 -16.33 8.36 -15.62
CA PRO A 88 -16.87 8.15 -14.27
C PRO A 88 -17.90 7.01 -14.20
N THR A 89 -18.76 6.88 -15.22
CA THR A 89 -19.75 5.82 -15.30
C THR A 89 -19.12 4.43 -15.42
N GLU A 90 -18.11 4.28 -16.27
CA GLU A 90 -17.35 3.03 -16.41
C GLU A 90 -16.59 2.69 -15.13
N TYR A 91 -16.00 3.69 -14.48
CA TYR A 91 -15.28 3.49 -13.23
C TYR A 91 -16.21 2.94 -12.13
N VAL A 92 -17.41 3.50 -11.96
CA VAL A 92 -18.40 2.96 -11.00
C VAL A 92 -18.90 1.56 -11.40
N LYS A 93 -19.09 1.31 -12.70
CA LYS A 93 -19.43 -0.03 -13.19
C LYS A 93 -18.33 -1.04 -12.86
N ASN A 94 -17.06 -0.66 -13.03
CA ASN A 94 -15.90 -1.49 -12.69
C ASN A 94 -15.77 -1.72 -11.18
N LEU A 95 -16.16 -0.75 -10.34
CA LEU A 95 -16.18 -0.90 -8.88
C LEU A 95 -17.21 -1.93 -8.39
N LYS A 96 -18.31 -2.09 -9.13
CA LYS A 96 -19.37 -3.08 -8.84
C LYS A 96 -19.08 -4.48 -9.38
N ASP A 97 -18.20 -4.58 -10.37
CA ASP A 97 -17.92 -5.81 -11.09
C ASP A 97 -16.54 -6.36 -10.64
N PRO A 98 -16.48 -7.28 -9.65
CA PRO A 98 -15.23 -7.77 -9.08
C PRO A 98 -14.29 -8.44 -10.10
N LYS A 99 -14.79 -8.75 -11.30
CA LYS A 99 -14.01 -9.34 -12.41
C LYS A 99 -13.21 -8.31 -13.23
N LYS A 100 -13.55 -7.01 -13.17
CA LYS A 100 -12.94 -5.98 -14.04
C LYS A 100 -12.13 -4.90 -13.30
N ASN A 101 -12.13 -4.91 -11.96
CA ASN A 101 -11.17 -4.14 -11.15
C ASN A 101 -9.71 -4.66 -11.24
N ASN A 102 -9.44 -5.51 -12.24
CA ASN A 102 -8.11 -5.97 -12.63
C ASN A 102 -7.49 -4.96 -13.63
N GLN A 103 -7.21 -3.73 -13.22
CA GLN A 103 -5.84 -3.30 -13.48
C GLN A 103 -5.04 -4.10 -12.45
N PRO A 104 -4.47 -5.27 -12.80
CA PRO A 104 -3.70 -5.99 -11.81
C PRO A 104 -2.63 -5.02 -11.33
N ASN A 105 -2.51 -4.88 -10.00
CA ASN A 105 -1.59 -3.95 -9.35
C ASN A 105 -0.18 -4.17 -9.87
N HIS A 106 0.12 -3.54 -11.02
CA HIS A 106 1.35 -3.70 -11.73
C HIS A 106 2.29 -2.70 -11.11
N MET A 107 3.20 -3.21 -10.30
CA MET A 107 4.25 -2.42 -9.70
C MET A 107 5.30 -2.15 -10.76
N SER A 108 5.68 -0.87 -10.92
CA SER A 108 6.80 -0.53 -11.79
C SER A 108 8.08 -1.21 -11.29
N LYS A 109 9.07 -1.45 -12.17
CA LYS A 109 10.38 -1.96 -11.74
C LYS A 109 11.00 -1.11 -10.63
N GLN A 110 10.81 0.21 -10.68
CA GLN A 110 11.28 1.13 -9.65
C GLN A 110 10.52 0.93 -8.33
N SER A 111 9.20 0.77 -8.36
CA SER A 111 8.39 0.46 -7.19
C SER A 111 8.87 -0.84 -6.54
N ILE A 112 9.10 -1.90 -7.32
CA ILE A 112 9.60 -3.19 -6.82
C ILE A 112 10.97 -3.03 -6.14
N LYS A 113 11.88 -2.24 -6.72
CA LYS A 113 13.19 -1.95 -6.10
C LYS A 113 13.03 -1.18 -4.79
N LEU A 114 12.15 -0.19 -4.73
CA LEU A 114 11.86 0.57 -3.51
C LEU A 114 11.29 -0.35 -2.43
N LEU A 115 10.33 -1.20 -2.79
CA LEU A 115 9.74 -2.20 -1.90
C LEU A 115 10.75 -3.26 -1.44
N ALA A 116 11.70 -3.65 -2.27
CA ALA A 116 12.80 -4.55 -1.89
C ALA A 116 13.71 -3.90 -0.83
N LEU A 117 14.07 -2.63 -1.01
CA LEU A 117 14.89 -1.88 -0.04
C LEU A 117 14.14 -1.67 1.29
N ASP A 118 12.87 -1.37 1.19
CA ASP A 118 11.92 -1.26 2.30
C ASP A 118 11.82 -2.58 3.10
N ASN A 119 11.67 -3.72 2.41
CA ASN A 119 11.69 -5.04 3.07
C ASN A 119 13.05 -5.35 3.72
N MET A 120 14.16 -4.93 3.11
CA MET A 120 15.49 -5.06 3.72
C MET A 120 15.57 -4.26 5.04
N LEU A 121 15.10 -3.01 5.07
CA LEU A 121 15.09 -2.18 6.29
C LEU A 121 14.20 -2.77 7.37
N ILE A 122 13.02 -3.27 6.99
CA ILE A 122 12.10 -3.94 7.93
C ILE A 122 12.74 -5.20 8.52
N PHE A 123 13.31 -6.08 7.70
CA PHE A 123 13.93 -7.29 8.22
C PHE A 123 15.08 -6.94 9.16
N PHE A 124 15.94 -6.00 8.76
CA PHE A 124 17.03 -5.55 9.63
C PHE A 124 16.51 -5.02 10.95
N SER A 125 15.46 -4.18 10.92
CA SER A 125 14.82 -3.65 12.13
C SER A 125 14.25 -4.76 13.01
N ILE A 126 13.48 -5.69 12.44
CA ILE A 126 12.85 -6.78 13.20
C ILE A 126 13.91 -7.68 13.84
N PHE A 127 14.93 -8.11 13.08
CA PHE A 127 15.96 -9.01 13.60
C PHE A 127 16.81 -8.35 14.67
N THR A 128 17.27 -7.11 14.45
CA THR A 128 18.04 -6.38 15.47
C THR A 128 17.18 -6.14 16.72
N PHE A 129 15.94 -5.70 16.58
CA PHE A 129 15.05 -5.50 17.72
C PHE A 129 14.76 -6.81 18.48
N MET A 130 14.45 -7.89 17.75
CA MET A 130 14.22 -9.23 18.31
C MET A 130 15.43 -9.74 19.10
N PHE A 131 16.64 -9.66 18.53
CA PHE A 131 17.85 -10.10 19.22
C PHE A 131 18.25 -9.17 20.38
N GLY A 132 17.91 -7.88 20.31
CA GLY A 132 17.99 -6.98 21.46
C GLY A 132 17.11 -7.46 22.61
N LEU A 133 15.83 -7.76 22.34
CA LEU A 133 14.89 -8.28 23.35
C LEU A 133 15.27 -9.66 23.90
N MET A 134 15.93 -10.50 23.10
CA MET A 134 16.39 -11.83 23.53
C MET A 134 17.36 -11.80 24.72
N PHE A 135 18.08 -10.70 24.95
CA PHE A 135 18.93 -10.57 26.15
C PHE A 135 18.14 -10.65 27.46
N TRP A 136 16.86 -10.30 27.44
CA TRP A 136 15.96 -10.39 28.60
C TRP A 136 15.03 -11.60 28.53
N ILE A 137 14.54 -11.94 27.33
CA ILE A 137 13.60 -13.07 27.14
C ILE A 137 14.31 -14.41 27.25
N SER A 138 15.53 -14.52 26.72
CA SER A 138 16.34 -15.74 26.76
C SER A 138 17.83 -15.42 27.01
N PRO A 139 18.19 -14.99 28.23
CA PRO A 139 19.57 -14.60 28.55
C PRO A 139 20.57 -15.75 28.34
N ALA A 140 20.15 -17.00 28.55
CA ALA A 140 20.98 -18.18 28.32
C ALA A 140 21.37 -18.34 26.85
N ALA A 141 20.44 -18.11 25.91
CA ALA A 141 20.73 -18.16 24.48
C ALA A 141 21.73 -17.06 24.07
N MET A 142 21.66 -15.89 24.71
CA MET A 142 22.56 -14.76 24.43
C MET A 142 23.93 -14.89 25.11
N LYS A 143 24.15 -15.91 25.95
CA LYS A 143 25.45 -16.20 26.57
C LYS A 143 26.24 -17.30 25.86
N MET A 144 25.67 -17.93 24.83
CA MET A 144 26.40 -18.94 24.06
C MET A 144 27.68 -18.37 23.46
N THR A 145 28.71 -19.23 23.39
CA THR A 145 30.03 -18.92 22.84
C THR A 145 29.96 -18.63 21.35
N HIS A 146 29.15 -19.39 20.60
CA HIS A 146 28.87 -19.14 19.19
C HIS A 146 27.70 -18.17 19.03
N TYR A 147 27.91 -17.08 18.29
CA TYR A 147 26.89 -16.02 18.15
C TYR A 147 25.82 -16.38 17.11
N GLY A 148 26.18 -17.16 16.10
CA GLY A 148 25.29 -17.62 15.03
C GLY A 148 24.44 -16.49 14.42
N SER A 149 23.15 -16.75 14.25
CA SER A 149 22.22 -15.80 13.62
C SER A 149 22.03 -14.48 14.38
N SER A 150 22.46 -14.40 15.65
CA SER A 150 22.38 -13.16 16.42
C SER A 150 23.49 -12.16 16.06
N GLY A 151 24.57 -12.59 15.39
CA GLY A 151 25.65 -11.69 15.01
C GLY A 151 25.25 -10.66 13.95
N LEU A 152 25.92 -9.51 13.95
CA LEU A 152 25.55 -8.37 13.11
C LEU A 152 25.64 -8.69 11.61
N LEU A 153 26.70 -9.39 11.18
CA LEU A 153 26.88 -9.73 9.76
C LEU A 153 25.80 -10.71 9.29
N ALA A 154 25.44 -11.69 10.13
CA ALA A 154 24.36 -12.62 9.84
C ALA A 154 23.02 -11.89 9.65
N ILE A 155 22.69 -10.94 10.55
CA ILE A 155 21.47 -10.13 10.44
C ILE A 155 21.47 -9.31 9.14
N VAL A 156 22.59 -8.69 8.78
CA VAL A 156 22.71 -7.93 7.53
C VAL A 156 22.48 -8.82 6.31
N LEU A 157 23.13 -9.99 6.24
CA LEU A 157 22.99 -10.92 5.12
C LEU A 157 21.54 -11.42 4.96
N VAL A 158 20.90 -11.80 6.07
CA VAL A 158 19.50 -12.26 6.08
C VAL A 158 18.55 -11.13 5.66
N SER A 159 18.82 -9.90 6.08
CA SER A 159 17.96 -8.75 5.76
C SER A 159 18.09 -8.32 4.30
N VAL A 160 19.34 -8.22 3.81
CA VAL A 160 19.64 -7.92 2.39
C VAL A 160 19.05 -8.99 1.48
N SER A 161 19.29 -10.26 1.80
CA SER A 161 18.74 -11.38 1.01
C SER A 161 17.21 -11.39 1.04
N GLY A 162 16.57 -11.11 2.18
CA GLY A 162 15.13 -10.97 2.30
C GLY A 162 14.56 -9.89 1.38
N GLY A 163 15.18 -8.71 1.34
CA GLY A 163 14.81 -7.63 0.41
C GLY A 163 14.97 -8.01 -1.06
N LEU A 164 16.11 -8.60 -1.42
CA LEU A 164 16.40 -9.03 -2.80
C LEU A 164 15.46 -10.14 -3.27
N LEU A 165 15.20 -11.14 -2.42
CA LEU A 165 14.28 -12.24 -2.70
C LEU A 165 12.85 -11.73 -2.80
N TYR A 166 12.44 -10.79 -1.94
CA TYR A 166 11.15 -10.11 -2.11
C TYR A 166 11.06 -9.44 -3.49
N GLY A 167 12.07 -8.67 -3.89
CA GLY A 167 12.10 -8.00 -5.19
C GLY A 167 12.02 -9.00 -6.36
N TYR A 168 12.75 -10.11 -6.26
CA TYR A 168 12.69 -11.19 -7.24
C TYR A 168 11.28 -11.80 -7.31
N VAL A 169 10.73 -12.26 -6.18
CA VAL A 169 9.41 -12.88 -6.11
C VAL A 169 8.34 -11.91 -6.63
N ALA A 170 8.33 -10.66 -6.14
CA ALA A 170 7.40 -9.63 -6.59
C ALA A 170 7.48 -9.38 -8.10
N SER A 171 8.67 -9.43 -8.70
CA SER A 171 8.85 -9.30 -10.15
C SER A 171 8.27 -10.48 -10.93
N GLN A 172 8.41 -11.72 -10.41
CA GLN A 172 7.90 -12.93 -11.07
C GLN A 172 6.38 -13.05 -10.96
N LEU A 173 5.77 -12.43 -9.94
CA LEU A 173 4.34 -12.40 -9.71
C LEU A 173 3.63 -11.27 -10.47
N GLN A 174 4.37 -10.38 -11.16
CA GLN A 174 3.75 -9.29 -11.89
C GLN A 174 2.92 -9.79 -13.08
N PRO A 175 1.74 -9.19 -13.32
CA PRO A 175 1.03 -9.36 -14.58
C PRO A 175 1.85 -8.79 -15.75
N VAL A 176 1.68 -9.34 -16.95
CA VAL A 176 2.28 -8.80 -18.17
C VAL A 176 1.20 -8.30 -19.12
N LYS A 177 1.55 -7.32 -19.96
CA LYS A 177 0.64 -6.81 -20.99
C LYS A 177 0.74 -7.70 -22.24
N LYS A 178 -0.33 -8.43 -22.54
CA LYS A 178 -0.46 -9.23 -23.78
C LYS A 178 -1.65 -8.69 -24.58
N ASN A 179 -1.41 -8.29 -25.82
CA ASN A 179 -2.43 -7.72 -26.73
C ASN A 179 -3.23 -6.56 -26.10
N GLY A 180 -2.54 -5.64 -25.42
CA GLY A 180 -3.18 -4.49 -24.77
C GLY A 180 -3.86 -4.78 -23.43
N LYS A 181 -4.09 -6.05 -23.08
CA LYS A 181 -4.72 -6.49 -21.82
C LYS A 181 -3.66 -6.98 -20.84
N TRP A 182 -3.85 -6.65 -19.56
CA TRP A 182 -3.01 -7.22 -18.51
C TRP A 182 -3.46 -8.65 -18.20
N VAL A 183 -2.54 -9.60 -18.30
CA VAL A 183 -2.79 -11.01 -18.03
C VAL A 183 -1.73 -11.54 -17.08
N GLN A 184 -2.13 -12.46 -16.21
CA GLN A 184 -1.19 -13.22 -15.40
C GLN A 184 -0.47 -14.19 -16.33
N ALA A 185 0.78 -13.86 -16.70
CA ALA A 185 1.55 -14.66 -17.66
C ALA A 185 1.81 -16.08 -17.16
N LYS A 186 1.96 -16.20 -15.84
CA LYS A 186 2.41 -17.42 -15.18
C LYS A 186 1.24 -18.14 -14.51
N PRO A 187 1.15 -19.47 -14.65
CA PRO A 187 0.11 -20.25 -13.99
C PRO A 187 0.23 -20.15 -12.46
N VAL A 188 -0.86 -20.41 -11.75
CA VAL A 188 -0.92 -20.32 -10.28
C VAL A 188 0.14 -21.20 -9.61
N TRP A 189 0.33 -22.44 -10.09
CA TRP A 189 1.31 -23.38 -9.53
C TRP A 189 2.74 -22.83 -9.60
N PHE A 190 3.13 -22.17 -10.70
CA PHE A 190 4.46 -21.57 -10.85
C PHE A 190 4.66 -20.43 -9.85
N ARG A 191 3.63 -19.64 -9.61
CA ARG A 191 3.66 -18.52 -8.65
C ARG A 191 3.81 -19.03 -7.22
N ILE A 192 3.05 -20.06 -6.84
CA ILE A 192 3.18 -20.75 -5.55
C ILE A 192 4.60 -21.29 -5.40
N LEU A 193 5.12 -21.98 -6.41
CA LEU A 193 6.46 -22.55 -6.41
C LEU A 193 7.54 -21.46 -6.29
N THR A 194 7.34 -20.29 -6.92
CA THR A 194 8.27 -19.16 -6.80
C THR A 194 8.31 -18.60 -5.37
N VAL A 195 7.16 -18.47 -4.72
CA VAL A 195 7.08 -18.01 -3.32
C VAL A 195 7.73 -19.04 -2.39
N ALA A 196 7.40 -20.33 -2.56
CA ALA A 196 7.98 -21.41 -1.78
C ALA A 196 9.51 -21.48 -1.95
N PHE A 197 10.00 -21.38 -3.18
CA PHE A 197 11.42 -21.34 -3.47
C PHE A 197 12.10 -20.14 -2.82
N GLY A 198 11.51 -18.94 -2.92
CA GLY A 198 12.03 -17.75 -2.26
C GLY A 198 12.17 -17.93 -0.74
N LEU A 199 11.18 -18.55 -0.09
CA LEU A 199 11.24 -18.87 1.34
C LEU A 199 12.33 -19.89 1.66
N VAL A 200 12.45 -20.96 0.89
CA VAL A 200 13.48 -21.99 1.09
C VAL A 200 14.88 -21.39 0.95
N VAL A 201 15.11 -20.56 -0.07
CA VAL A 201 16.39 -19.88 -0.26
C VAL A 201 16.67 -18.92 0.90
N TRP A 202 15.66 -18.18 1.38
CA TRP A 202 15.85 -17.27 2.51
C TRP A 202 16.21 -18.01 3.80
N LEU A 203 15.55 -19.13 4.09
CA LEU A 203 15.89 -20.01 5.21
C LEU A 203 17.28 -20.62 5.05
N ALA A 204 17.67 -21.02 3.85
CA ALA A 204 19.02 -21.51 3.58
C ALA A 204 20.08 -20.43 3.84
N VAL A 205 19.83 -19.17 3.45
CA VAL A 205 20.71 -18.03 3.77
C VAL A 205 20.77 -17.79 5.28
N TYR A 206 19.65 -17.89 5.99
CA TYR A 206 19.62 -17.78 7.45
C TYR A 206 20.46 -18.88 8.12
N MET A 207 20.29 -20.13 7.69
CA MET A 207 21.08 -21.26 8.20
C MET A 207 22.57 -21.10 7.87
N ALA A 208 22.92 -20.72 6.65
CA ALA A 208 24.31 -20.49 6.26
C ALA A 208 24.95 -19.33 7.05
N SER A 209 24.20 -18.24 7.25
CA SER A 209 24.64 -17.10 8.07
C SER A 209 24.85 -17.49 9.53
N SER A 210 24.11 -18.48 10.05
CA SER A 210 24.29 -18.99 11.41
C SER A 210 25.62 -19.73 11.62
N LEU A 211 26.30 -20.15 10.55
CA LEU A 211 27.59 -20.84 10.62
C LEU A 211 28.79 -19.88 10.63
N LEU A 212 28.56 -18.57 10.48
CA LEU A 212 29.64 -17.58 10.43
C LEU A 212 30.45 -17.55 11.73
N PRO A 213 31.80 -17.56 11.66
CA PRO A 213 32.64 -17.47 12.84
C PRO A 213 32.53 -16.11 13.51
N ASN A 214 32.65 -16.09 14.84
CA ASN A 214 32.47 -14.88 15.65
C ASN A 214 33.39 -13.71 15.25
N VAL A 215 34.56 -13.98 14.67
CA VAL A 215 35.55 -12.95 14.27
C VAL A 215 34.96 -11.99 13.23
N ILE A 216 34.20 -12.50 12.27
CA ILE A 216 33.57 -11.68 11.22
C ILE A 216 32.10 -11.36 11.51
N ASN A 217 31.51 -12.05 12.48
CA ASN A 217 30.11 -11.93 12.85
C ASN A 217 29.95 -11.52 14.32
N PRO A 218 30.43 -10.33 14.72
CA PRO A 218 30.39 -9.91 16.11
C PRO A 218 28.95 -9.71 16.58
N ARG A 219 28.69 -10.07 17.84
CA ARG A 219 27.42 -9.80 18.52
C ARG A 219 27.53 -8.50 19.31
N LEU A 220 26.51 -7.66 19.17
CA LEU A 220 26.42 -6.40 19.89
C LEU A 220 25.76 -6.60 21.26
N ASN A 221 25.85 -5.59 22.12
CA ASN A 221 25.09 -5.58 23.36
C ASN A 221 23.59 -5.29 23.10
N ALA A 222 22.77 -5.53 24.12
CA ALA A 222 21.32 -5.39 24.02
C ALA A 222 20.89 -3.99 23.53
N TRP A 223 21.47 -2.93 24.10
CA TRP A 223 21.14 -1.55 23.75
C TRP A 223 21.49 -1.19 22.31
N ALA A 224 22.66 -1.62 21.83
CA ALA A 224 23.07 -1.39 20.45
C ALA A 224 22.10 -2.05 19.46
N TYR A 225 21.64 -3.26 19.73
CA TYR A 225 20.60 -3.92 18.92
C TYR A 225 19.28 -3.16 18.91
N ILE A 226 18.80 -2.72 20.08
CA ILE A 226 17.55 -1.96 20.19
C ILE A 226 17.66 -0.62 19.44
N ILE A 227 18.76 0.10 19.61
CA ILE A 227 19.01 1.38 18.94
C ILE A 227 19.04 1.18 17.41
N LEU A 228 19.77 0.18 16.92
CA LEU A 228 19.79 -0.13 15.48
C LEU A 228 18.41 -0.50 14.95
N GLY A 229 17.64 -1.28 15.70
CA GLY A 229 16.28 -1.67 15.33
C GLY A 229 15.34 -0.47 15.22
N VAL A 230 15.39 0.44 16.19
CA VAL A 230 14.60 1.67 16.21
C VAL A 230 15.04 2.64 15.10
N ILE A 231 16.34 2.83 14.90
CA ILE A 231 16.88 3.68 13.83
C ILE A 231 16.45 3.15 12.46
N ALA A 232 16.58 1.84 12.23
CA ALA A 232 16.17 1.22 10.98
C ALA A 232 14.66 1.32 10.75
N PHE A 233 13.85 1.15 11.81
CA PHE A 233 12.40 1.32 11.73
C PHE A 233 11.99 2.77 11.44
N ALA A 234 12.61 3.73 12.11
CA ALA A 234 12.38 5.15 11.85
C ALA A 234 12.83 5.51 10.42
N GLY A 235 13.97 4.98 9.98
CA GLY A 235 14.46 5.07 8.61
C GLY A 235 13.46 4.52 7.59
N ASP A 236 12.89 3.35 7.85
CA ASP A 236 11.82 2.75 7.03
C ASP A 236 10.59 3.66 6.94
N ILE A 237 10.11 4.21 8.06
CA ILE A 237 8.97 5.14 8.08
C ILE A 237 9.27 6.39 7.23
N ILE A 238 10.45 6.99 7.39
CA ILE A 238 10.86 8.18 6.64
C ILE A 238 10.99 7.84 5.16
N PHE A 239 11.61 6.70 4.83
CA PHE A 239 11.77 6.20 3.48
C PHE A 239 10.43 6.02 2.77
N ARG A 240 9.48 5.33 3.41
CA ARG A 240 8.11 5.16 2.91
C ARG A 240 7.39 6.49 2.68
N ARG A 241 7.53 7.44 3.60
CA ARG A 241 6.93 8.78 3.47
C ARG A 241 7.52 9.55 2.29
N LYS A 242 8.84 9.52 2.11
CA LYS A 242 9.52 10.23 1.02
C LYS A 242 9.15 9.66 -0.35
N TYR A 243 9.13 8.33 -0.48
CA TYR A 243 8.91 7.65 -1.76
C TYR A 243 7.46 7.23 -2.02
N HIS A 244 6.53 7.60 -1.13
CA HIS A 244 5.09 7.31 -1.26
C HIS A 244 4.82 5.84 -1.59
N ILE A 245 5.47 4.93 -0.87
CA ILE A 245 5.35 3.49 -1.13
C ILE A 245 3.96 3.04 -0.67
N THR A 246 3.04 2.85 -1.62
CA THR A 246 1.69 2.33 -1.40
C THR A 246 1.68 0.83 -1.71
N GLY A 247 1.62 0.01 -0.66
CA GLY A 247 1.60 -1.45 -0.75
C GLY A 247 2.66 -2.15 0.12
N ALA A 248 2.26 -3.26 0.73
CA ALA A 248 3.02 -4.22 1.57
C ALA A 248 3.27 -3.87 3.07
N PHE A 249 3.08 -4.92 3.89
CA PHE A 249 3.10 -5.11 5.35
C PHE A 249 2.12 -4.32 6.23
N TYR A 250 1.98 -3.02 6.05
CA TYR A 250 0.95 -2.25 6.76
C TYR A 250 -0.20 -1.98 5.80
N GLY A 251 -1.22 -2.84 5.84
CA GLY A 251 -2.50 -2.57 5.20
C GLY A 251 -2.92 -1.13 5.47
N ASN A 252 -3.42 -0.46 4.42
CA ASN A 252 -3.87 0.92 4.36
C ASN A 252 -4.11 1.54 5.76
N ARG A 253 -3.16 2.34 6.26
CA ARG A 253 -3.11 2.84 7.64
C ARG A 253 -4.26 3.80 8.02
N ASN A 254 -5.24 4.00 7.15
CA ASN A 254 -6.40 4.85 7.40
C ASN A 254 -7.59 4.10 8.04
N ASN A 255 -7.50 2.79 8.28
CA ASN A 255 -8.59 2.00 8.88
C ASN A 255 -8.63 1.97 10.41
N ARG A 256 -8.11 3.00 11.10
CA ARG A 256 -8.28 3.10 12.56
C ARG A 256 -8.60 4.52 12.99
N ARG A 257 -9.91 4.81 13.01
CA ARG A 257 -10.59 5.46 14.14
C ARG A 257 -12.07 5.10 14.03
N LYS A 258 -12.55 4.41 15.07
CA LYS A 258 -13.95 4.18 15.37
C LYS A 258 -14.68 5.51 15.51
#